data_AF-A0A7S3E1A3-F1
#
_entry.id   AF-A0A7S3E1A3-F1
#
_cell.length_a   1.000
_cell.length_b   1.000
_cell.length_c   1.000
_cell.angle_alpha   90.00
_cell.angle_beta   90.00
_cell.angle_gamma   90.00
#
_symmetry.space_group_name_H-M   'P 1'
#
loop_
_entity.id
_entity.type
_entity.pdbx_description
1 polymer ?
#
loop_
_entity_poly.entity_id
_entity_poly.type
_entity_poly.pdbx_seq_one_letter_code
_entity_poly.pdbx_strand_id
1 'polypeptide(L)'
;PGPGSDYQDAAFFHRPSKTLLVCDAVFAVTDDPPPILTSDPEYKRALLFHARDAAADLPEDTLENRRKGWRRIILYANYFIPGGAVADLGPKPVAEALGQLGYPLGWGGWLPFQWPDPEAERREFEQFSAGGKPNILPIIQIILAR
;
A
#
# COMPACT_ATOMS: atom_id res chain seq x y z
N PRO A 1 -23.53 -10.09 -3.35
CA PRO A 1 -23.36 -10.96 -4.54
C PRO A 1 -23.83 -12.39 -4.23
N GLY A 2 -24.59 -13.02 -5.13
CA GLY A 2 -25.16 -14.37 -4.92
C GLY A 2 -24.21 -15.51 -5.31
N PRO A 3 -24.52 -16.77 -4.97
CA PRO A 3 -23.73 -17.93 -5.38
C PRO A 3 -23.67 -18.06 -6.90
N GLY A 4 -22.47 -18.16 -7.48
CA GLY A 4 -22.26 -18.41 -8.91
C GLY A 4 -22.16 -17.18 -9.82
N SER A 5 -21.86 -15.99 -9.28
CA SER A 5 -21.50 -14.83 -10.11
C SER A 5 -19.98 -14.67 -10.16
N ASP A 6 -19.37 -15.15 -11.23
CA ASP A 6 -17.96 -14.91 -11.54
C ASP A 6 -17.84 -13.55 -12.23
N TYR A 7 -17.32 -12.56 -11.51
CA TYR A 7 -16.92 -11.30 -12.10
C TYR A 7 -15.43 -11.40 -12.44
N GLN A 8 -14.98 -10.85 -13.56
CA GLN A 8 -13.57 -10.70 -13.88
C GLN A 8 -13.32 -9.29 -14.38
N ASP A 9 -12.26 -8.67 -13.87
CA ASP A 9 -11.80 -7.39 -14.35
C ASP A 9 -10.93 -7.57 -15.58
N ALA A 10 -11.21 -6.77 -16.59
CA ALA A 10 -10.43 -6.73 -17.82
C ALA A 10 -10.16 -5.28 -18.24
N ALA A 11 -8.96 -5.07 -18.79
CA ALA A 11 -8.61 -3.84 -19.49
C ALA A 11 -8.23 -4.19 -20.92
N PHE A 12 -8.85 -3.51 -21.90
CA PHE A 12 -8.63 -3.75 -23.31
C PHE A 12 -8.01 -2.52 -23.96
N PHE A 13 -6.82 -2.66 -24.54
CA PHE A 13 -6.19 -1.59 -25.30
C PHE A 13 -6.33 -1.81 -26.80
N HIS A 14 -7.16 -1.00 -27.46
CA HIS A 14 -7.28 -0.99 -28.91
C HIS A 14 -6.12 -0.20 -29.54
N ARG A 15 -5.09 -0.94 -29.98
CA ARG A 15 -3.82 -0.37 -30.48
C ARG A 15 -3.97 0.66 -31.63
N PRO A 16 -4.85 0.47 -32.62
CA PRO A 16 -5.03 1.42 -33.71
C PRO A 16 -5.61 2.76 -33.27
N SER A 17 -6.67 2.75 -32.45
CA SER A 17 -7.31 3.99 -31.98
C SER A 17 -6.67 4.58 -30.73
N LYS A 18 -5.72 3.87 -30.11
CA LYS A 18 -5.11 4.23 -28.81
C LYS A 18 -6.15 4.39 -27.70
N THR A 19 -7.22 3.61 -27.75
CA THR A 19 -8.29 3.64 -26.74
C THR A 19 -8.11 2.52 -25.73
N LEU A 20 -8.17 2.86 -24.44
CA LEU A 20 -8.20 1.90 -23.33
C LEU A 20 -9.63 1.80 -22.78
N LEU A 21 -10.20 0.60 -22.77
CA LEU A 21 -11.45 0.30 -22.08
C LEU A 21 -11.12 -0.35 -20.74
N VAL A 22 -11.60 0.24 -19.64
CA VAL A 22 -11.39 -0.22 -18.27
C VAL A 22 -12.74 -0.47 -17.63
N CYS A 23 -12.92 -1.63 -16.99
CA CYS A 23 -14.18 -1.99 -16.34
C CYS A 23 -14.28 -1.51 -14.88
N ASP A 24 -13.15 -1.39 -14.16
CA ASP A 24 -13.12 -0.85 -12.79
C ASP A 24 -12.08 0.28 -12.68
N ALA A 25 -10.84 -0.04 -12.31
CA ALA A 25 -9.78 0.95 -12.15
C ALA A 25 -8.44 0.52 -12.77
N VAL A 26 -7.77 1.51 -13.36
CA VAL A 26 -6.37 1.44 -13.76
C VAL A 26 -5.63 2.51 -12.98
N PHE A 27 -4.46 2.15 -12.46
CA PHE A 27 -3.64 3.09 -11.73
C PHE A 27 -2.18 2.90 -12.14
N ALA A 28 -1.42 3.98 -11.99
CA ALA A 28 0.01 4.02 -12.24
C ALA A 28 0.66 4.58 -10.97
N VAL A 29 1.66 3.88 -10.45
CA VAL A 29 2.33 4.27 -9.21
C VAL A 29 3.74 4.71 -9.53
N THR A 30 4.07 5.91 -9.06
CA THR A 30 5.44 6.45 -9.08
C THR A 30 6.10 6.28 -7.73
N ASP A 31 7.42 6.44 -7.68
CA ASP A 31 8.20 6.42 -6.43
C ASP A 31 7.73 7.50 -5.44
N ASP A 32 7.31 8.64 -5.98
CA ASP A 32 6.79 9.74 -5.19
C ASP A 32 5.30 9.56 -4.90
N PRO A 33 4.88 9.81 -3.64
CA PRO A 33 3.45 9.90 -3.32
C PRO A 33 2.80 11.03 -4.14
N PRO A 34 1.55 10.87 -4.59
CA PRO A 34 0.86 11.90 -5.34
C PRO A 34 0.73 13.18 -4.51
N PRO A 35 0.67 14.38 -5.15
CA PRO A 35 0.67 15.66 -4.44
C PRO A 35 -0.36 15.77 -3.32
N ILE A 36 -1.55 15.18 -3.50
CA ILE A 36 -2.61 15.13 -2.47
C ILE A 36 -2.17 14.49 -1.16
N LEU A 37 -1.25 13.51 -1.19
CA LEU A 37 -0.73 12.87 0.04
C LEU A 37 0.37 13.70 0.71
N THR A 38 0.83 14.77 0.05
CA THR A 38 1.86 15.68 0.59
C THR A 38 1.34 17.09 0.87
N SER A 39 0.10 17.39 0.48
CA SER A 39 -0.48 18.73 0.55
C SER A 39 -0.93 19.15 1.95
N ASP A 40 -1.21 18.19 2.83
CA ASP A 40 -1.72 18.43 4.18
C ASP A 40 -0.90 17.66 5.23
N PRO A 41 -0.61 18.26 6.41
CA PRO A 41 -0.02 17.54 7.54
C PRO A 41 -0.70 16.21 7.89
N GLU A 42 -2.03 16.13 7.80
CA GLU A 42 -2.80 14.92 8.10
C GLU A 42 -2.45 13.76 7.14
N TYR A 43 -2.32 14.04 5.84
CA TYR A 43 -1.95 13.03 4.85
C TYR A 43 -0.48 12.64 4.95
N LYS A 44 0.41 13.61 5.22
CA LYS A 44 1.82 13.31 5.48
C LYS A 44 1.99 12.42 6.70
N ARG A 45 1.17 12.61 7.74
CA ARG A 45 1.16 11.78 8.93
C ARG A 45 0.85 10.31 8.61
N ALA A 46 -0.04 10.04 7.65
CA ALA A 46 -0.28 8.68 7.18
C ALA A 46 0.95 8.08 6.49
N LEU A 47 1.68 8.85 5.67
CA LEU A 47 2.94 8.39 5.08
C LEU A 47 3.96 8.02 6.18
N LEU A 48 4.14 8.89 7.19
CA LEU A 48 5.07 8.63 8.29
C LEU A 48 4.63 7.45 9.17
N PHE A 49 3.32 7.29 9.38
CA PHE A 49 2.75 6.16 10.11
C PHE A 49 3.14 4.82 9.45
N HIS A 50 3.05 4.74 8.13
CA HIS A 50 3.42 3.55 7.38
C HIS A 50 4.93 3.38 7.20
N ALA A 51 5.74 4.42 7.40
CA ALA A 51 7.20 4.36 7.30
C ALA A 51 7.90 3.74 8.54
N ARG A 52 7.15 3.50 9.63
CA ARG A 52 7.63 2.91 10.89
C ARG A 52 8.11 1.47 10.72
N ASP A 53 9.25 1.12 11.30
CA ASP A 53 9.74 -0.27 11.37
C ASP A 53 9.29 -0.97 12.66
N ALA A 54 9.11 -0.20 13.72
CA ALA A 54 8.53 -0.62 14.99
C ALA A 54 7.37 0.29 15.39
N ALA A 55 6.46 -0.21 16.25
CA ALA A 55 5.28 0.54 16.66
C ALA A 55 5.63 1.91 17.26
N ALA A 56 6.73 2.01 18.01
CA ALA A 56 7.13 3.22 18.73
C ALA A 56 7.88 4.25 17.86
N ASP A 57 8.19 3.91 16.61
CA ASP A 57 8.97 4.77 15.74
C ASP A 57 8.21 6.06 15.39
N LEU A 58 8.94 7.17 15.36
CA LEU A 58 8.47 8.47 14.90
C LEU A 58 9.40 8.96 13.79
N PRO A 59 9.25 8.46 12.55
CA PRO A 59 10.11 8.87 11.45
C PRO A 59 10.02 10.38 11.21
N GLU A 60 11.16 11.02 11.01
CA GLU A 60 11.22 12.44 10.64
C GLU A 60 10.55 12.69 9.29
N ASP A 61 10.00 13.88 9.09
CA ASP A 61 9.30 14.27 7.87
C ASP A 61 10.27 14.56 6.70
N THR A 62 10.91 13.51 6.18
CA THR A 62 11.84 13.55 5.04
C THR A 62 11.21 12.96 3.78
N LEU A 63 11.73 13.34 2.60
CA LEU A 63 11.30 12.74 1.33
C LEU A 63 11.47 11.21 1.33
N GLU A 64 12.58 10.72 1.90
CA GLU A 64 12.86 9.30 1.99
C GLU A 64 11.83 8.55 2.85
N ASN A 65 11.49 9.08 4.02
CA ASN A 65 10.48 8.47 4.89
C ASN A 65 9.08 8.53 4.27
N ARG A 66 8.73 9.62 3.59
CA ARG A 66 7.47 9.72 2.84
C ARG A 66 7.39 8.67 1.75
N ARG A 67 8.46 8.49 0.96
CA ARG A 67 8.55 7.44 -0.07
C ARG A 67 8.45 6.05 0.55
N LYS A 68 9.12 5.80 1.67
CA LYS A 68 9.03 4.53 2.40
C LYS A 68 7.60 4.22 2.84
N GLY A 69 6.92 5.18 3.46
CA GLY A 69 5.51 5.07 3.80
C GLY A 69 4.63 4.80 2.60
N TRP A 70 4.86 5.53 1.51
CA TRP A 70 4.13 5.36 0.25
C TRP A 70 4.28 3.95 -0.34
N ARG A 71 5.51 3.42 -0.40
CA ARG A 71 5.74 2.04 -0.87
C ARG A 71 4.95 1.03 -0.06
N ARG A 72 4.99 1.16 1.28
CA ARG A 72 4.28 0.25 2.19
C ARG A 72 2.77 0.37 2.09
N ILE A 73 2.23 1.58 1.94
CA ILE A 73 0.79 1.80 1.65
C ILE A 73 0.40 1.10 0.37
N ILE A 74 1.18 1.28 -0.70
CA ILE A 74 0.90 0.68 -2.00
C ILE A 74 0.91 -0.84 -1.91
N LEU A 75 1.94 -1.43 -1.32
CA LEU A 75 2.03 -2.87 -1.18
C LEU A 75 0.89 -3.39 -0.29
N TYR A 76 0.65 -2.80 0.87
CA TYR A 76 -0.42 -3.19 1.79
C TYR A 76 -1.83 -3.06 1.18
N ALA A 77 -2.13 -1.96 0.48
CA ALA A 77 -3.45 -1.72 -0.07
C ALA A 77 -3.77 -2.61 -1.28
N ASN A 78 -2.73 -3.11 -1.97
CA ASN A 78 -2.88 -3.91 -3.19
C ASN A 78 -2.65 -5.42 -2.97
N TYR A 79 -2.16 -5.81 -1.81
CA TYR A 79 -1.94 -7.22 -1.45
C TYR A 79 -2.44 -7.47 -0.03
N PHE A 80 -3.22 -8.54 0.18
CA PHE A 80 -3.66 -8.92 1.52
C PHE A 80 -2.49 -9.08 2.51
N ILE A 81 -1.39 -9.70 2.05
CA ILE A 81 -0.09 -9.75 2.72
C ILE A 81 1.00 -9.72 1.63
N PRO A 82 1.73 -8.60 1.46
CA PRO A 82 2.89 -8.52 0.56
C PRO A 82 3.97 -9.54 0.93
N GLY A 83 4.75 -10.05 -0.04
CA GLY A 83 5.78 -11.07 0.21
C GLY A 83 6.91 -10.59 1.14
N GLY A 84 7.25 -9.30 1.08
CA GLY A 84 8.25 -8.64 1.90
C GLY A 84 7.70 -8.17 3.25
N ALA A 85 6.41 -8.36 3.49
CA ALA A 85 5.76 -8.06 4.75
C ALA A 85 5.43 -9.35 5.51
N VAL A 86 5.66 -9.32 6.82
CA VAL A 86 5.21 -10.37 7.74
C VAL A 86 4.05 -9.81 8.53
N ALA A 87 2.85 -10.38 8.36
CA ALA A 87 1.68 -10.00 9.11
C ALA A 87 1.67 -10.69 10.49
N ASP A 88 1.47 -9.90 11.55
CA ASP A 88 1.13 -10.36 12.89
C ASP A 88 -0.26 -9.83 13.23
N LEU A 89 -1.26 -10.71 13.14
CA LEU A 89 -2.65 -10.40 13.53
C LEU A 89 -2.96 -10.88 14.95
N GLY A 90 -1.94 -11.26 15.71
CA GLY A 90 -2.05 -11.69 17.09
C GLY A 90 -2.28 -10.54 18.07
N PRO A 91 -2.27 -10.83 19.39
CA PRO A 91 -2.51 -9.82 20.42
C PRO A 91 -1.33 -8.83 20.57
N LYS A 92 -0.15 -9.17 20.05
CA LYS A 92 1.07 -8.38 20.26
C LYS A 92 0.97 -6.96 19.68
N PRO A 93 0.61 -6.74 18.39
CA PRO A 93 0.49 -5.37 17.86
C PRO A 93 -0.59 -4.54 18.55
N VAL A 94 -1.64 -5.18 19.07
CA VAL A 94 -2.67 -4.52 19.87
C VAL A 94 -2.12 -4.10 21.24
N ALA A 95 -1.36 -4.98 21.90
CA ALA A 95 -0.72 -4.65 23.17
C ALA A 95 0.33 -3.53 23.01
N GLU A 96 1.13 -3.57 21.94
CA GLU A 96 2.09 -2.51 21.61
C GLU A 96 1.39 -1.17 21.36
N ALA A 97 0.28 -1.18 20.62
CA ALA A 97 -0.56 0.01 20.42
C ALA A 97 -1.09 0.56 21.75
N LEU A 98 -1.75 -0.27 22.56
CA LEU A 98 -2.33 0.15 23.85
C LEU A 98 -1.27 0.64 24.86
N GLY A 99 -0.03 0.18 24.74
CA GLY A 99 1.10 0.63 25.55
C GLY A 99 1.60 2.04 25.19
N GLN A 100 1.16 2.61 24.07
CA GLN A 100 1.58 3.94 23.62
C GLN A 100 0.59 5.02 24.03
N LEU A 101 1.11 6.10 24.61
CA LEU A 101 0.33 7.29 24.94
C LEU A 101 0.30 8.26 23.77
N GLY A 102 -0.90 8.70 23.38
CA GLY A 102 -1.11 9.89 22.54
C GLY A 102 -1.01 9.72 21.03
N TYR A 103 -0.62 8.55 20.51
CA TYR A 103 -0.59 8.22 19.07
C TYR A 103 -0.20 9.40 18.15
N PRO A 104 1.04 9.89 18.24
CA PRO A 104 1.47 11.10 17.53
C PRO A 104 1.28 11.02 16.01
N LEU A 105 1.36 9.82 15.42
CA LEU A 105 1.09 9.56 14.00
C LEU A 105 -0.36 9.11 13.70
N GLY A 106 -1.24 9.16 14.70
CA GLY A 106 -2.65 8.78 14.58
C GLY A 106 -2.88 7.27 14.53
N TRP A 107 -4.09 6.89 14.08
CA TRP A 107 -4.49 5.51 13.77
C TRP A 107 -4.28 4.49 14.90
N GLY A 108 -4.35 4.97 16.15
CA GLY A 108 -4.24 4.13 17.34
C GLY A 108 -2.90 3.39 17.47
N GLY A 109 -1.84 3.82 16.76
CA GLY A 109 -0.50 3.23 16.85
C GLY A 109 -0.37 1.81 16.30
N TRP A 110 -1.47 1.16 15.93
CA TRP A 110 -1.52 -0.25 15.53
C TRP A 110 -0.66 -0.53 14.30
N LEU A 111 0.25 -1.50 14.43
CA LEU A 111 1.19 -1.87 13.37
C LEU A 111 1.24 -3.40 13.22
N PRO A 112 0.30 -3.99 12.45
CA PRO A 112 0.20 -5.44 12.29
C PRO A 112 1.14 -6.01 11.22
N PHE A 113 2.00 -5.19 10.60
CA PHE A 113 2.92 -5.62 9.55
C PHE A 113 4.34 -5.23 9.91
N GLN A 114 5.25 -6.20 9.78
CA GLN A 114 6.69 -6.00 9.88
C GLN A 114 7.33 -6.10 8.51
N TRP A 115 8.39 -5.33 8.29
CA TRP A 115 9.14 -5.25 7.03
C TRP A 115 10.61 -5.58 7.29
N PRO A 116 10.94 -6.87 7.52
CA PRO A 116 12.26 -7.27 8.02
C PRO A 116 13.39 -7.06 7.01
N ASP A 117 13.07 -7.05 5.71
CA ASP A 117 14.03 -6.85 4.62
C ASP A 117 13.64 -5.61 3.78
N PRO A 118 14.31 -4.46 4.00
CA PRO A 118 14.07 -3.25 3.22
C PRO A 118 14.35 -3.40 1.72
N GLU A 119 15.26 -4.30 1.33
CA GLU A 119 15.57 -4.53 -0.08
C GLU A 119 14.51 -5.41 -0.75
N ALA A 120 13.91 -6.35 -0.02
CA ALA A 120 12.72 -7.05 -0.49
C ALA A 120 11.53 -6.09 -0.67
N GLU A 121 11.26 -5.22 0.29
CA GLU A 121 10.22 -4.18 0.18
C GLU A 121 10.42 -3.32 -1.08
N ARG A 122 11.64 -2.81 -1.31
CA ARG A 122 11.96 -1.98 -2.48
C ARG A 122 11.76 -2.75 -3.78
N ARG A 123 12.30 -3.97 -3.87
CA ARG A 123 12.18 -4.82 -5.06
C ARG A 123 10.72 -5.13 -5.40
N GLU A 124 9.90 -5.44 -4.41
CA GLU A 124 8.47 -5.70 -4.61
C GLU A 124 7.73 -4.45 -5.08
N PHE A 125 8.02 -3.31 -4.49
CA PHE A 125 7.47 -2.04 -4.95
C PHE A 125 7.88 -1.71 -6.39
N GLU A 126 9.15 -1.91 -6.76
CA GLU A 126 9.65 -1.69 -8.12
C GLU A 126 8.97 -2.61 -9.14
N GLN A 127 8.75 -3.88 -8.79
CA GLN A 127 8.02 -4.83 -9.62
C GLN A 127 6.56 -4.40 -9.82
N PHE A 128 5.91 -3.94 -8.74
CA PHE A 128 4.53 -3.48 -8.79
C PHE A 128 4.37 -2.16 -9.56
N SER A 129 5.22 -1.17 -9.26
CA SER A 129 5.15 0.17 -9.85
C SER A 129 5.53 0.15 -11.33
N ALA A 130 6.42 -0.76 -11.71
CA ALA A 130 6.92 -0.95 -13.08
C ALA A 130 7.36 0.37 -13.74
N GLY A 131 7.87 1.32 -12.94
CA GLY A 131 8.26 2.66 -13.38
C GLY A 131 7.07 3.54 -13.79
N GLY A 132 5.93 3.44 -13.10
CA GLY A 132 4.73 4.24 -13.40
C GLY A 132 3.93 3.75 -14.61
N LYS A 133 4.15 2.50 -15.04
CA LYS A 133 3.34 1.92 -16.12
C LYS A 133 1.93 1.59 -15.57
N PRO A 134 0.86 1.91 -16.33
CA PRO A 134 -0.49 1.57 -15.92
C PRO A 134 -0.66 0.05 -15.71
N ASN A 135 -1.30 -0.35 -14.61
CA ASN A 135 -1.63 -1.74 -14.31
C ASN A 135 -3.04 -1.87 -13.72
N ILE A 136 -3.56 -3.10 -13.69
CA ILE A 136 -4.83 -3.49 -13.05
C ILE A 136 -4.57 -3.78 -11.56
N LEU A 137 -5.54 -3.51 -10.69
CA LEU A 137 -5.48 -3.75 -9.25
C LEU A 137 -5.27 -5.25 -8.94
N PRO A 138 -4.11 -5.66 -8.38
CA PRO A 138 -3.82 -7.07 -8.16
C PRO A 138 -4.76 -7.73 -7.14
N ILE A 139 -5.21 -7.01 -6.11
CA ILE A 139 -6.15 -7.57 -5.13
C ILE A 139 -7.46 -8.01 -5.77
N ILE A 140 -7.92 -7.29 -6.79
CA ILE A 140 -9.12 -7.66 -7.54
C ILE A 140 -8.86 -8.94 -8.34
N GLN A 141 -7.68 -9.07 -8.97
CA GLN A 141 -7.31 -10.31 -9.67
C GLN A 141 -7.33 -11.53 -8.74
N ILE A 142 -6.82 -11.40 -7.50
CA ILE A 142 -6.80 -12.51 -6.54
C ILE A 142 -8.22 -12.91 -6.10
N ILE A 143 -9.11 -11.94 -5.87
CA ILE A 143 -10.49 -12.20 -5.43
C ILE A 143 -11.30 -12.85 -6.55
N LEU A 144 -11.09 -12.44 -7.80
CA LEU A 144 -11.87 -12.88 -8.96
C LEU A 144 -11.33 -14.16 -9.62
N ALA A 145 -10.08 -14.56 -9.35
CA ALA A 145 -9.47 -15.79 -9.86
C ALA A 145 -9.62 -17.01 -8.92
N ARG A 146 -10.41 -16.90 -7.86
CA ARG A 146 -10.73 -17.98 -6.90
C ARG A 146 -12.23 -18.27 -6.94
#